data_AF-A0A3D8IVH2-F1
#
_entry.id   AF-A0A3D8IVH2-F1
#
_cell.length_a   1.000
_cell.length_b   1.000
_cell.length_c   1.000
_cell.angle_alpha   90.00
_cell.angle_beta   90.00
_cell.angle_gamma   90.00
#
_symmetry.space_group_name_H-M   'P 1'
#
loop_
_entity.id
_entity.type
_entity.pdbx_description
1 polymer ?
#
loop_
_entity_poly.entity_id
_entity_poly.type
_entity_poly.pdbx_seq_one_letter_code
_entity_poly.pdbx_strand_id
1 'polypeptide(L)'
;MHLTIKNQALILPKYLSLVLNALPTKLQAQRDSGGSIIAHWKISEIENLLIPLLRLSIQETIESKITQSLALRVKSKELLEKAKAKVEEKISLL
;
A
#
# COMPACT_ATOMS: atom_id res chain seq x y z
N MET A 1 12.48 -5.10 -7.11
CA MET A 1 11.93 -6.46 -7.30
C MET A 1 10.62 -6.34 -8.07
N HIS A 2 10.43 -7.12 -9.13
CA HIS A 2 9.18 -7.16 -9.89
C HIS A 2 8.50 -8.50 -9.62
N LEU A 3 7.34 -8.46 -8.96
CA LEU A 3 6.53 -9.65 -8.70
C LEU A 3 5.42 -9.75 -9.76
N THR A 4 5.28 -10.91 -10.37
CA THR A 4 4.23 -11.19 -11.37
C THR A 4 3.22 -12.15 -10.79
N ILE A 5 1.94 -11.83 -10.91
CA ILE A 5 0.85 -12.67 -10.43
C ILE A 5 0.59 -13.78 -11.44
N LYS A 6 0.83 -15.03 -11.04
CA LYS A 6 0.61 -16.22 -11.88
C LYS A 6 -0.88 -16.51 -12.11
N ASN A 7 -1.74 -16.26 -11.11
CA ASN A 7 -3.17 -16.53 -11.19
C ASN A 7 -4.00 -15.36 -10.65
N GLN A 8 -4.52 -14.55 -11.57
CA GLN A 8 -5.34 -13.38 -11.25
C GLN A 8 -6.78 -13.73 -10.85
N ALA A 9 -7.23 -14.96 -11.13
CA ALA A 9 -8.52 -15.47 -10.66
C ALA A 9 -8.48 -15.92 -9.19
N LEU A 10 -7.29 -16.05 -8.60
CA LEU A 10 -7.14 -16.42 -7.19
C LEU A 10 -6.93 -15.20 -6.29
N ILE A 11 -6.13 -14.24 -6.77
CA ILE A 11 -5.72 -13.08 -5.99
C ILE A 11 -5.64 -11.84 -6.85
N LEU A 12 -6.26 -10.75 -6.38
CA LEU A 12 -6.27 -9.48 -7.07
C LEU A 12 -4.99 -8.68 -6.79
N PRO A 13 -4.48 -7.92 -7.78
CA PRO A 13 -3.19 -7.22 -7.64
C PRO A 13 -3.15 -6.15 -6.55
N LYS A 14 -4.17 -5.30 -6.40
CA LYS A 14 -4.17 -4.25 -5.36
C LYS A 14 -4.38 -4.85 -3.99
N TYR A 15 -5.18 -5.91 -3.88
CA TYR A 15 -5.30 -6.67 -2.64
C TYR A 15 -3.94 -7.24 -2.21
N LEU A 16 -3.22 -7.92 -3.11
CA LEU A 16 -1.88 -8.44 -2.81
C LEU A 16 -0.91 -7.33 -2.41
N SER A 17 -0.93 -6.20 -3.12
CA SER A 17 -0.11 -5.03 -2.77
C SER A 17 -0.41 -4.53 -1.36
N LEU A 18 -1.69 -4.45 -0.96
CA LEU A 18 -2.07 -4.08 0.40
C LEU A 18 -1.49 -5.06 1.42
N VAL A 19 -1.68 -6.36 1.20
CA VAL A 19 -1.24 -7.41 2.12
C VAL A 19 0.29 -7.38 2.28
N LEU A 20 1.04 -7.21 1.18
CA LEU A 20 2.49 -7.11 1.24
C LEU A 20 2.98 -5.88 2.02
N ASN A 21 2.20 -4.80 2.00
CA ASN A 21 2.52 -3.57 2.74
C ASN A 21 1.93 -3.52 4.15
N ALA A 22 1.12 -4.51 4.53
CA ALA A 22 0.45 -4.57 5.82
C ALA A 22 1.44 -4.84 6.96
N LEU A 23 1.08 -4.42 8.17
CA LEU A 23 1.89 -4.59 9.37
C LEU A 23 2.28 -6.06 9.62
N PRO A 24 1.38 -7.07 9.51
CA PRO A 24 1.76 -8.46 9.77
C PRO A 24 2.87 -8.95 8.82
N THR A 25 2.82 -8.58 7.55
CA THR A 25 3.84 -8.93 6.55
C THR A 25 5.18 -8.27 6.87
N LYS A 26 5.16 -7.01 7.31
CA LYS A 26 6.36 -6.30 7.77
C LYS A 26 6.95 -6.88 9.05
N LEU A 27 6.12 -7.44 9.95
CA LEU A 27 6.61 -8.10 11.16
C LEU A 27 7.20 -9.48 10.83
N GLN A 28 6.57 -10.25 9.93
CA GLN A 28 7.14 -11.50 9.40
C GLN A 28 8.50 -11.23 8.75
N ALA A 29 8.58 -10.23 7.88
CA ALA A 29 9.83 -9.74 7.29
C ALA A 29 10.94 -9.52 8.31
N GLN A 30 10.64 -8.78 9.38
CA GLN A 30 11.61 -8.42 10.40
C GLN A 30 12.07 -9.64 11.19
N ARG A 31 11.13 -10.50 11.59
CA ARG A 31 11.42 -11.76 12.29
C ARG A 31 12.34 -12.65 11.46
N ASP A 32 12.06 -12.78 10.17
CA ASP A 32 12.76 -13.70 9.29
C ASP A 32 14.15 -13.14 8.89
N SER A 33 14.35 -11.81 8.96
CA SER A 33 15.63 -11.13 8.64
C SER A 33 16.75 -11.22 9.70
N GLY A 34 16.60 -12.07 10.72
CA GLY A 34 17.72 -12.44 11.60
C GLY A 34 18.33 -11.32 12.44
N GLY A 35 17.57 -10.26 12.78
CA GLY A 35 18.01 -9.22 13.72
C GLY A 35 18.84 -8.06 13.12
N SER A 36 18.92 -7.96 11.80
CA SER A 36 19.56 -6.81 11.15
C SER A 36 18.63 -5.57 11.17
N ILE A 37 19.18 -4.38 11.38
CA ILE A 37 18.43 -3.10 11.45
C ILE A 37 17.71 -2.81 10.11
N ILE A 38 18.27 -3.30 8.99
CA ILE A 38 17.69 -3.19 7.66
C ILE A 38 17.30 -4.59 7.18
N ALA A 39 16.00 -4.89 7.26
CA ALA A 39 15.44 -6.15 6.81
C ALA A 39 15.40 -6.19 5.27
N HIS A 40 16.35 -6.90 4.65
CA HIS A 40 16.30 -7.21 3.21
C HIS A 40 15.66 -8.58 3.01
N TRP A 41 14.61 -8.65 2.19
CA TRP A 41 14.00 -9.93 1.80
C TRP A 41 14.91 -10.70 0.85
N LYS A 42 15.26 -11.93 1.23
CA LYS A 42 15.77 -12.92 0.27
C LYS A 42 14.61 -13.54 -0.49
N ILE A 43 14.82 -13.93 -1.74
CA ILE A 43 13.78 -14.56 -2.58
C ILE A 43 13.15 -15.77 -1.88
N SER A 44 13.97 -16.59 -1.22
CA SER A 44 13.52 -17.74 -0.42
C SER A 44 12.61 -17.37 0.75
N GLU A 45 12.74 -16.17 1.33
CA GLU A 45 11.87 -15.69 2.41
C GLU A 45 10.52 -15.22 1.84
N ILE A 46 10.51 -14.61 0.65
CA ILE A 46 9.29 -14.21 -0.05
C ILE A 46 8.45 -15.44 -0.42
N GLU A 47 9.10 -16.51 -0.87
CA GLU A 47 8.43 -17.76 -1.26
C GLU A 47 7.74 -18.44 -0.07
N ASN A 48 8.27 -18.28 1.14
CA ASN A 48 7.72 -18.86 2.37
C ASN A 48 6.78 -17.90 3.12
N LEU A 49 6.53 -16.70 2.59
CA LEU A 49 5.70 -15.71 3.23
C LEU A 49 4.25 -16.19 3.38
N LEU A 50 3.74 -16.16 4.61
CA LEU A 50 2.34 -16.46 4.87
C LEU A 50 1.48 -15.21 4.65
N ILE A 51 0.57 -15.30 3.68
CA ILE A 51 -0.42 -14.26 3.39
C ILE A 51 -1.85 -14.80 3.51
N PRO A 52 -2.81 -13.99 4.00
CA PRO A 52 -4.22 -14.37 4.01
C PRO A 52 -4.79 -14.38 2.60
N LEU A 53 -5.31 -15.54 2.17
CA LEU A 53 -6.04 -15.68 0.92
C LEU A 53 -7.55 -15.60 1.21
N LEU A 54 -8.13 -14.42 0.97
CA LEU A 54 -9.56 -14.18 1.18
C LEU A 54 -10.38 -14.54 -0.07
N ARG A 55 -11.69 -14.74 0.11
CA ARG A 55 -12.60 -14.90 -1.03
C ARG A 55 -12.57 -13.67 -1.94
N LEU A 56 -12.67 -13.87 -3.26
CA LEU A 56 -12.60 -12.78 -4.26
C LEU A 56 -13.55 -11.62 -3.96
N SER A 57 -14.80 -11.89 -3.56
CA SER A 57 -15.78 -10.84 -3.23
C SER A 57 -15.30 -9.89 -2.11
N ILE A 58 -14.55 -10.42 -1.14
CA ILE A 58 -13.95 -9.62 -0.07
C ILE A 58 -12.75 -8.84 -0.62
N GLN A 59 -11.92 -9.47 -1.47
CA GLN A 59 -10.80 -8.79 -2.12
C GLN A 59 -11.28 -7.60 -2.97
N GLU A 60 -12.34 -7.76 -3.76
CA GLU A 60 -12.96 -6.71 -4.58
C GLU A 60 -13.46 -5.54 -3.72
N THR A 61 -14.12 -5.85 -2.60
CA THR A 61 -14.57 -4.84 -1.64
C THR A 61 -13.38 -4.03 -1.10
N ILE A 62 -12.27 -4.71 -0.79
CA ILE A 62 -11.04 -4.06 -0.32
C ILE A 62 -10.44 -3.19 -1.44
N GLU A 63 -10.34 -3.68 -2.67
CA GLU A 63 -9.80 -2.90 -3.79
C GLU A 63 -10.62 -1.64 -4.08
N SER A 64 -11.95 -1.73 -3.97
CA SER A 64 -12.85 -0.59 -4.08
C SER A 64 -12.55 0.45 -3.00
N LYS A 65 -12.41 0.03 -1.74
CA LYS A 65 -12.04 0.93 -0.63
C LYS A 65 -10.66 1.55 -0.79
N ILE A 66 -9.66 0.78 -1.25
CA ILE A 66 -8.32 1.30 -1.55
C ILE A 66 -8.41 2.39 -2.60
N THR A 67 -9.12 2.12 -3.70
CA THR A 67 -9.27 3.06 -4.82
C THR A 67 -9.95 4.35 -4.36
N GLN A 68 -11.03 4.25 -3.58
CA GLN A 68 -11.71 5.41 -3.00
C GLN A 68 -10.80 6.20 -2.07
N SER A 69 -10.08 5.53 -1.16
CA SER A 69 -9.15 6.16 -0.23
C SER A 69 -8.04 6.93 -0.96
N LEU A 70 -7.48 6.36 -2.03
CA LEU A 70 -6.45 7.02 -2.83
C LEU A 70 -7.01 8.25 -3.54
N ALA A 71 -8.19 8.15 -4.15
CA ALA A 71 -8.85 9.29 -4.80
C ALA A 71 -9.13 10.44 -3.81
N LEU A 72 -9.65 10.12 -2.61
CA LEU A 72 -9.88 11.10 -1.56
C LEU A 72 -8.59 11.74 -1.07
N ARG A 73 -7.50 10.98 -0.96
CA ARG A 73 -6.18 11.50 -0.57
C ARG A 73 -5.62 12.47 -1.61
N VAL A 74 -5.79 12.19 -2.90
CA VAL A 74 -5.40 13.11 -3.98
C VAL A 74 -6.22 14.40 -3.88
N LYS A 75 -7.54 14.29 -3.79
CA LYS A 75 -8.44 15.44 -3.66
C LYS A 75 -8.12 16.30 -2.44
N SER A 76 -7.82 15.69 -1.30
CA SER A 76 -7.43 16.39 -0.07
C SER A 76 -6.13 17.18 -0.26
N LYS A 77 -5.11 16.61 -0.92
CA LYS A 77 -3.87 17.31 -1.23
C LYS A 77 -4.11 18.51 -2.16
N GLU A 78 -4.90 18.33 -3.21
CA GLU A 78 -5.23 19.42 -4.13
C GLU A 78 -5.94 20.59 -3.41
N LEU A 79 -6.89 20.28 -2.52
CA LEU A 79 -7.58 21.29 -1.72
C LEU A 79 -6.61 22.01 -0.77
N LEU A 80 -5.68 21.28 -0.16
CA LEU A 80 -4.68 21.86 0.71
C LEU A 80 -3.74 22.82 -0.04
N GLU A 81 -3.26 22.43 -1.21
CA GLU A 81 -2.40 23.29 -2.03
C GLU A 81 -3.15 24.55 -2.52
N LYS A 82 -4.42 24.42 -2.93
CA LYS A 82 -5.26 25.59 -3.26
C LYS A 82 -5.46 26.52 -2.05
N ALA A 83 -5.62 25.97 -0.85
CA ALA A 83 -5.77 26.77 0.36
C ALA A 83 -4.47 27.51 0.70
N LYS A 84 -3.31 26.84 0.60
CA LYS A 84 -2.00 27.46 0.80
C LYS A 84 -1.75 28.61 -0.18
N ALA A 85 -1.96 28.37 -1.48
CA ALA A 85 -1.74 29.39 -2.51
C ALA A 85 -2.58 30.66 -2.27
N LYS A 86 -3.84 30.50 -1.83
CA LYS A 86 -4.71 31.64 -1.48
C LYS A 86 -4.21 32.45 -0.29
N VAL A 87 -3.60 31.78 0.70
CA VAL A 87 -3.01 32.46 1.87
C VAL A 87 -1.76 33.21 1.45
N GLU A 88 -0.89 32.59 0.66
CA GLU A 88 0.34 33.20 0.14
C GLU A 88 0.05 34.42 -0.74
N GLU A 89 -0.92 34.34 -1.65
CA GLU A 89 -1.36 35.47 -2.48
C GLU A 89 -1.81 36.65 -1.61
N LYS A 90 -2.57 36.38 -0.55
CA LYS A 90 -3.10 37.42 0.33
C LYS A 90 -2.04 38.07 1.21
N ILE A 91 -0.98 37.34 1.57
CA ILE A 91 0.18 37.88 2.28
C ILE A 91 1.06 38.70 1.33
N SER A 92 1.21 38.28 0.06
CA SER A 92 2.03 39.00 -0.92
C SER A 92 1.40 40.29 -1.45
N LEU A 93 0.10 40.48 -1.24
CA LEU A 93 -0.65 41.70 -1.61
C LEU A 93 -0.76 42.71 -0.44
N LEU A 94 -0.16 42.40 0.71
CA LEU A 94 0.04 43.30 1.86
C LEU A 94 1.44 43.91 1.81
#